data_AF-A0A7S4FIB6-F1
#
_entry.id   AF-A0A7S4FIB6-F1
#
_cell.length_a   1.000
_cell.length_b   1.000
_cell.length_c   1.000
_cell.angle_alpha   90.00
_cell.angle_beta   90.00
_cell.angle_gamma   90.00
#
_symmetry.space_group_name_H-M   'P 1'
#
loop_
_entity.id
_entity.type
_entity.pdbx_description
1 polymer ?
#
loop_
_entity_poly.entity_id
_entity_poly.type
_entity_poly.pdbx_seq_one_letter_code
_entity_poly.pdbx_strand_id
1 'polypeptide(L)'
;IQRASCLLISKLPLFDIQSSIPYVVAALDQPDSTASLQTYACEAVASLASFEKHAAVLLSADVAVLEHVMRAMHQHLSEAALQLWALNAIGWLSDHKAFVVTAEVLQAIATVMESNASSVEIQSRAVWVVYRLVLSSSAAAVKERIAASAAFEALITAAQAFPDARGLQCNCSNTFICLAFNSEQSTAKIAEKGGMDVCVRAIQHHTADTRVMIAAFDALSALCYRSLVRCQDLEKTAALDLVVKGMQQHSADAKLQEVGCVVLGTVAAHQVMKTMVRGHGAVSAICAAMQAHPTSVLVAKNGARALS
;
A
#
# COMPACT_ATOMS: atom_id res chain seq x y z
N ILE A 1 -25.35 -2.79 -13.81
CA ILE A 1 -25.30 -1.43 -14.41
C ILE A 1 -23.85 -0.97 -14.60
N GLN A 2 -22.97 -1.03 -13.59
CA GLN A 2 -21.53 -0.66 -13.70
C GLN A 2 -20.73 -1.33 -14.86
N ARG A 3 -20.91 -2.62 -15.16
CA ARG A 3 -20.14 -3.27 -16.25
C ARG A 3 -20.53 -2.80 -17.66
N ALA A 4 -21.80 -2.45 -17.87
CA ALA A 4 -22.28 -1.96 -19.16
C ALA A 4 -21.85 -0.50 -19.40
N SER A 5 -21.86 0.33 -18.36
CA SER A 5 -21.35 1.70 -18.42
C SER A 5 -19.83 1.74 -18.61
N CYS A 6 -19.05 0.88 -17.97
CA CYS A 6 -17.60 0.79 -18.24
C CYS A 6 -17.27 0.42 -19.69
N LEU A 7 -18.02 -0.51 -20.31
CA LEU A 7 -17.85 -0.88 -21.72
C LEU A 7 -18.16 0.28 -22.66
N LEU A 8 -19.18 1.08 -22.37
CA LEU A 8 -19.53 2.28 -23.14
C LEU A 8 -18.46 3.36 -22.99
N ILE A 9 -18.03 3.65 -21.77
CA ILE A 9 -16.98 4.65 -21.49
C ILE A 9 -15.69 4.27 -22.20
N SER A 10 -15.28 2.99 -22.14
CA SER A 10 -14.07 2.50 -22.83
C SER A 10 -14.05 2.74 -24.33
N LYS A 11 -15.24 2.83 -24.96
CA LYS A 11 -15.40 3.02 -26.41
C LYS A 11 -15.56 4.48 -26.81
N LEU A 12 -15.64 5.42 -25.86
CA LEU A 12 -15.75 6.83 -26.16
C LEU A 12 -14.53 7.32 -26.98
N PRO A 13 -14.77 8.04 -28.09
CA PRO A 13 -13.72 8.73 -28.84
C PRO A 13 -12.95 9.72 -27.95
N LEU A 14 -11.64 9.84 -28.19
CA LEU A 14 -10.80 10.79 -27.43
C LEU A 14 -11.25 12.25 -27.61
N PHE A 15 -11.73 12.58 -28.81
CA PHE A 15 -12.28 13.91 -29.12
C PHE A 15 -13.50 14.26 -28.24
N ASP A 16 -14.40 13.30 -28.05
CA ASP A 16 -15.60 13.50 -27.22
C ASP A 16 -15.22 13.72 -25.76
N ILE A 17 -14.18 13.01 -25.29
CA ILE A 17 -13.68 13.17 -23.92
C ILE A 17 -13.02 14.53 -23.75
N GLN A 18 -12.13 14.93 -24.66
CA GLN A 18 -11.49 16.23 -24.61
C GLN A 18 -12.52 17.37 -24.62
N SER A 19 -13.58 17.22 -25.42
CA SER A 19 -14.71 18.17 -25.47
C SER A 19 -15.55 18.18 -24.20
N SER A 20 -15.59 17.07 -23.44
CA SER A 20 -16.34 16.95 -22.19
C SER A 20 -15.64 17.53 -20.97
N ILE A 21 -14.30 17.64 -20.99
CA ILE A 21 -13.48 18.08 -19.84
C ILE A 21 -13.93 19.44 -19.28
N PRO A 22 -14.17 20.50 -20.09
CA PRO A 22 -14.61 21.78 -19.58
C PRO A 22 -15.93 21.72 -18.78
N TYR A 23 -16.85 20.83 -19.16
CA TYR A 23 -18.12 20.65 -18.45
C TYR A 23 -17.93 19.93 -17.11
N VAL A 24 -17.05 18.92 -17.08
CA VAL A 24 -16.69 18.23 -15.83
C VAL A 24 -15.99 19.19 -14.87
N VAL A 25 -15.08 20.03 -15.37
CA VAL A 25 -14.42 21.06 -14.57
C VAL A 25 -15.40 22.12 -14.08
N ALA A 26 -16.32 22.59 -14.93
CA ALA A 26 -17.36 23.53 -14.51
C ALA A 26 -18.23 22.94 -13.38
N ALA A 27 -18.53 21.64 -13.41
CA ALA A 27 -19.25 20.96 -12.33
C ALA A 27 -18.43 20.84 -11.03
N LEU A 28 -17.09 20.76 -11.11
CA LEU A 28 -16.19 20.76 -9.96
C LEU A 28 -15.99 22.17 -9.34
N ASP A 29 -16.10 23.24 -10.14
CA ASP A 29 -15.76 24.60 -9.71
C ASP A 29 -16.94 25.47 -9.30
N GLN A 30 -18.18 25.03 -9.51
CA GLN A 30 -19.35 25.85 -9.22
C GLN A 30 -19.38 26.26 -7.73
N PRO A 31 -19.34 27.58 -7.40
CA PRO A 31 -19.21 28.05 -6.01
C PRO A 31 -20.38 27.64 -5.12
N ASP A 32 -21.58 27.49 -5.70
CA ASP A 32 -22.81 27.06 -5.04
C ASP A 32 -23.15 25.58 -5.32
N SER A 33 -22.20 24.81 -5.85
CA SER A 33 -22.46 23.41 -6.17
C SER A 33 -22.70 22.59 -4.90
N THR A 34 -23.78 21.80 -4.94
CA THR A 34 -24.04 20.82 -3.90
C THR A 34 -22.96 19.75 -3.94
N ALA A 35 -22.62 19.18 -2.78
CA ALA A 35 -21.73 18.02 -2.69
C ALA A 35 -22.10 16.91 -3.68
N SER A 36 -23.39 16.74 -3.99
CA SER A 36 -23.88 15.78 -4.97
C SER A 36 -23.38 16.03 -6.39
N LEU A 37 -23.36 17.29 -6.87
CA LEU A 37 -22.87 17.60 -8.21
C LEU A 37 -21.37 17.33 -8.33
N GLN A 38 -20.59 17.79 -7.36
CA GLN A 38 -19.15 17.52 -7.33
C GLN A 38 -18.84 16.02 -7.17
N THR A 39 -19.68 15.28 -6.44
CA THR A 39 -19.57 13.81 -6.34
C THR A 39 -19.70 13.17 -7.72
N TYR A 40 -20.72 13.53 -8.51
CA TYR A 40 -20.88 12.98 -9.86
C TYR A 40 -19.74 13.40 -10.80
N ALA A 41 -19.21 14.61 -10.64
CA ALA A 41 -18.05 15.05 -11.40
C ALA A 41 -16.79 14.22 -11.06
N CYS A 42 -16.51 13.98 -9.77
CA CYS A 42 -15.44 13.08 -9.34
C CYS A 42 -15.65 11.63 -9.84
N GLU A 43 -16.88 11.13 -9.84
CA GLU A 43 -17.22 9.81 -10.40
C GLU A 43 -16.91 9.75 -11.89
N ALA A 44 -17.26 10.77 -12.66
CA ALA A 44 -16.97 10.86 -14.09
C ALA A 44 -15.46 10.86 -14.34
N VAL A 45 -14.70 11.67 -13.60
CA VAL A 45 -13.22 11.69 -13.69
C VAL A 45 -12.64 10.32 -13.33
N ALA A 46 -13.07 9.70 -12.23
CA ALA A 46 -12.59 8.38 -11.82
C ALA A 46 -12.89 7.29 -12.85
N SER A 47 -14.07 7.34 -13.44
CA SER A 47 -14.50 6.39 -14.47
C SER A 47 -13.67 6.53 -15.74
N LEU A 48 -13.39 7.76 -16.18
CA LEU A 48 -12.52 8.04 -17.32
C LEU A 48 -11.07 7.64 -17.01
N ALA A 49 -10.54 8.03 -15.85
CA ALA A 49 -9.18 7.73 -15.43
C ALA A 49 -8.86 6.22 -15.38
N SER A 50 -9.88 5.37 -15.17
CA SER A 50 -9.71 3.92 -15.16
C SER A 50 -9.25 3.31 -16.51
N PHE A 51 -9.26 4.09 -17.60
CA PHE A 51 -8.77 3.69 -18.90
C PHE A 51 -7.51 4.48 -19.28
N GLU A 52 -6.42 3.79 -19.60
CA GLU A 52 -5.10 4.41 -19.87
C GLU A 52 -5.16 5.55 -20.90
N LYS A 53 -5.84 5.34 -22.03
CA LYS A 53 -5.98 6.35 -23.09
C LYS A 53 -6.75 7.60 -22.66
N HIS A 54 -7.66 7.48 -21.69
CA HIS A 54 -8.48 8.58 -21.19
C HIS A 54 -7.76 9.29 -20.05
N ALA A 55 -7.05 8.57 -19.19
CA ALA A 55 -6.14 9.14 -18.21
C ALA A 55 -5.07 10.04 -18.85
N ALA A 56 -4.54 9.63 -20.01
CA ALA A 56 -3.62 10.46 -20.80
C ALA A 56 -4.23 11.83 -21.14
N VAL A 57 -5.48 11.84 -21.63
CA VAL A 57 -6.20 13.07 -22.01
C VAL A 57 -6.51 13.94 -20.78
N LEU A 58 -6.92 13.33 -19.66
CA LEU A 58 -7.18 14.06 -18.41
C LEU A 58 -5.92 14.73 -17.85
N LEU A 59 -4.75 14.11 -18.01
CA LEU A 59 -3.48 14.63 -17.53
C LEU A 59 -2.83 15.64 -18.49
N SER A 60 -3.10 15.53 -19.79
CA SER A 60 -2.57 16.44 -20.81
C SER A 60 -3.52 17.59 -21.15
N ALA A 61 -4.68 17.68 -20.50
CA ALA A 61 -5.63 18.75 -20.74
C ALA A 61 -5.03 20.09 -20.32
N ASP A 62 -5.34 21.15 -21.07
CA ASP A 62 -4.92 22.53 -20.73
C ASP A 62 -5.44 22.97 -19.36
N VAL A 63 -6.53 22.35 -18.90
CA VAL A 63 -7.13 22.54 -17.59
C VAL A 63 -6.64 21.45 -16.64
N ALA A 64 -6.11 21.86 -15.49
CA ALA A 64 -5.55 20.96 -14.49
C ALA A 64 -6.63 20.19 -13.73
N VAL A 65 -7.27 19.20 -14.37
CA VAL A 65 -8.40 18.40 -13.82
C VAL A 65 -8.12 17.91 -12.39
N LEU A 66 -6.89 17.49 -12.11
CA LEU A 66 -6.47 17.03 -10.78
C LEU A 66 -6.59 18.12 -9.71
N GLU A 67 -6.26 19.38 -10.02
CA GLU A 67 -6.40 20.50 -9.09
C GLU A 67 -7.87 20.76 -8.74
N HIS A 68 -8.77 20.65 -9.72
CA HIS A 68 -10.21 20.79 -9.50
C HIS A 68 -10.78 19.65 -8.65
N VAL A 69 -10.33 18.41 -8.88
CA VAL A 69 -10.68 17.26 -8.03
C VAL A 69 -10.18 17.50 -6.60
N MET A 70 -8.94 17.94 -6.42
CA MET A 70 -8.41 18.24 -5.09
C MET A 70 -9.16 19.40 -4.43
N ARG A 71 -9.57 20.44 -5.16
CA ARG A 71 -10.38 21.54 -4.62
C ARG A 71 -11.72 21.03 -4.07
N ALA A 72 -12.42 20.19 -4.84
CA ALA A 72 -13.66 19.56 -4.41
C ALA A 72 -13.47 18.70 -3.13
N MET A 73 -12.36 17.94 -3.06
CA MET A 73 -12.01 17.19 -1.84
C MET A 73 -11.88 18.09 -0.61
N HIS A 74 -11.22 19.25 -0.74
CA HIS A 74 -11.06 20.20 0.36
C HIS A 74 -12.36 20.90 0.76
N GLN A 75 -13.27 21.16 -0.19
CA GLN A 75 -14.55 21.79 0.08
C GLN A 75 -15.51 20.86 0.85
N HIS A 76 -15.44 19.55 0.61
CA HIS A 76 -16.40 18.58 1.15
C HIS A 76 -15.74 17.45 1.92
N LEU A 77 -14.93 17.78 2.92
CA LEU A 77 -14.16 16.80 3.71
C LEU A 77 -15.03 15.73 4.39
N SER A 78 -16.29 16.02 4.73
CA SER A 78 -17.22 15.09 5.37
C SER A 78 -18.03 14.22 4.40
N GLU A 79 -17.97 14.49 3.10
CA GLU A 79 -18.82 13.82 2.10
C GLU A 79 -18.15 12.56 1.58
N ALA A 80 -18.41 11.43 2.24
CA ALA A 80 -17.70 10.18 1.99
C ALA A 80 -17.72 9.73 0.52
N ALA A 81 -18.86 9.85 -0.17
CA ALA A 81 -18.98 9.45 -1.57
C ALA A 81 -18.05 10.27 -2.47
N LEU A 82 -17.99 11.59 -2.26
CA LEU A 82 -17.10 12.48 -2.99
C LEU A 82 -15.64 12.09 -2.76
N GLN A 83 -15.24 11.90 -1.50
CA GLN A 83 -13.87 11.53 -1.15
C GLN A 83 -13.45 10.20 -1.77
N LEU A 84 -14.33 9.20 -1.77
CA LEU A 84 -14.05 7.88 -2.36
C LEU A 84 -13.85 7.97 -3.87
N TRP A 85 -14.66 8.76 -4.57
CA TRP A 85 -14.52 8.95 -6.02
C TRP A 85 -13.28 9.78 -6.37
N ALA A 86 -13.01 10.84 -5.60
CA ALA A 86 -11.81 11.64 -5.81
C ALA A 86 -10.52 10.85 -5.56
N LEU A 87 -10.47 10.05 -4.49
CA LEU A 87 -9.35 9.13 -4.24
C LEU A 87 -9.22 8.09 -5.37
N ASN A 88 -10.33 7.55 -5.90
CA ASN A 88 -10.29 6.67 -7.07
C ASN A 88 -9.69 7.37 -8.28
N ALA A 89 -10.10 8.61 -8.57
CA ALA A 89 -9.53 9.38 -9.67
C ALA A 89 -8.01 9.51 -9.53
N ILE A 90 -7.52 9.92 -8.35
CA ILE A 90 -6.07 10.04 -8.09
C ILE A 90 -5.37 8.68 -8.29
N GLY A 91 -5.92 7.60 -7.73
CA GLY A 91 -5.33 6.28 -7.80
C GLY A 91 -5.31 5.67 -9.21
N TRP A 92 -6.30 5.96 -10.05
CA TRP A 92 -6.28 5.51 -11.45
C TRP A 92 -5.36 6.37 -12.32
N LEU A 93 -5.37 7.69 -12.11
CA LEU A 93 -4.47 8.59 -12.82
C LEU A 93 -3.00 8.26 -12.51
N SER A 94 -2.69 7.82 -11.28
CA SER A 94 -1.31 7.50 -10.88
C SER A 94 -0.69 6.31 -11.60
N ASP A 95 -1.49 5.42 -12.21
CA ASP A 95 -0.99 4.33 -13.04
C ASP A 95 -0.45 4.84 -14.39
N HIS A 96 -0.81 6.05 -14.80
CA HIS A 96 -0.35 6.64 -16.06
C HIS A 96 1.02 7.32 -15.91
N LYS A 97 1.94 7.09 -16.86
CA LYS A 97 3.32 7.60 -16.83
C LYS A 97 3.49 9.12 -16.78
N ALA A 98 2.47 9.87 -17.19
CA ALA A 98 2.48 11.33 -17.15
C ALA A 98 2.05 11.90 -15.79
N PHE A 99 1.55 11.06 -14.87
CA PHE A 99 1.15 11.50 -13.54
C PHE A 99 2.37 11.89 -12.73
N VAL A 100 2.30 13.07 -12.10
CA VAL A 100 3.37 13.58 -11.24
C VAL A 100 2.89 13.58 -9.80
N VAL A 101 3.63 12.87 -8.94
CA VAL A 101 3.37 12.87 -7.50
C VAL A 101 3.91 14.17 -6.89
N THR A 102 3.04 15.14 -6.66
CA THR A 102 3.40 16.43 -6.04
C THR A 102 3.17 16.44 -4.53
N ALA A 103 3.66 17.46 -3.84
CA ALA A 103 3.42 17.61 -2.40
C ALA A 103 1.94 17.88 -2.10
N GLU A 104 1.26 18.59 -3.00
CA GLU A 104 -0.16 18.94 -2.91
C GLU A 104 -1.05 17.69 -3.00
N VAL A 105 -0.72 16.74 -3.90
CA VAL A 105 -1.44 15.44 -3.98
C VAL A 105 -1.32 14.67 -2.67
N LEU A 106 -0.10 14.60 -2.10
CA LEU A 106 0.13 13.91 -0.84
C LEU A 106 -0.56 14.61 0.33
N GLN A 107 -0.55 15.95 0.35
CA GLN A 107 -1.24 16.72 1.37
C GLN A 107 -2.76 16.54 1.29
N ALA A 108 -3.35 16.54 0.08
CA ALA A 108 -4.77 16.31 -0.11
C ALA A 108 -5.20 14.93 0.41
N ILE A 109 -4.41 13.88 0.15
CA ILE A 109 -4.68 12.53 0.67
C ILE A 109 -4.61 12.54 2.21
N ALA A 110 -3.57 13.16 2.80
CA ALA A 110 -3.41 13.23 4.24
C ALA A 110 -4.59 13.93 4.92
N THR A 111 -5.00 15.10 4.41
CA THR A 111 -6.12 15.88 4.96
C THR A 111 -7.44 15.12 4.90
N VAL A 112 -7.69 14.34 3.85
CA VAL A 112 -8.88 13.47 3.76
C VAL A 112 -8.83 12.34 4.78
N MET A 113 -7.66 11.71 4.95
CA MET A 113 -7.48 10.66 5.96
C MET A 113 -7.67 11.20 7.38
N GLU A 114 -7.13 12.38 7.70
CA GLU A 114 -7.29 13.02 9.00
C GLU A 114 -8.75 13.39 9.29
N SER A 115 -9.43 14.01 8.32
CA SER A 115 -10.82 14.46 8.47
C SER A 115 -11.81 13.29 8.54
N ASN A 116 -11.42 12.12 8.03
CA ASN A 116 -12.25 10.92 7.98
C ASN A 116 -11.61 9.76 8.76
N ALA A 117 -10.93 10.07 9.87
CA ALA A 117 -10.16 9.10 10.65
C ALA A 117 -10.98 7.88 11.11
N SER A 118 -12.29 8.02 11.31
CA SER A 118 -13.18 6.93 11.74
C SER A 118 -13.71 6.05 10.59
N SER A 119 -13.56 6.46 9.33
CA SER A 119 -14.12 5.74 8.18
C SER A 119 -13.12 4.75 7.60
N VAL A 120 -13.26 3.47 7.97
CA VAL A 120 -12.41 2.38 7.44
C VAL A 120 -12.42 2.30 5.91
N GLU A 121 -13.53 2.67 5.26
CA GLU A 121 -13.64 2.66 3.80
C GLU A 121 -12.75 3.73 3.16
N ILE A 122 -12.79 4.96 3.69
CA ILE A 122 -11.95 6.07 3.22
C ILE A 122 -10.48 5.79 3.53
N GLN A 123 -10.17 5.33 4.74
CA GLN A 123 -8.80 4.96 5.11
C GLN A 123 -8.25 3.87 4.18
N SER A 124 -9.01 2.80 3.95
CA SER A 124 -8.61 1.69 3.08
C SER A 124 -8.39 2.17 1.64
N ARG A 125 -9.24 3.06 1.15
CA ARG A 125 -9.11 3.64 -0.19
C ARG A 125 -7.91 4.57 -0.29
N ALA A 126 -7.68 5.44 0.68
CA ALA A 126 -6.54 6.36 0.70
C ALA A 126 -5.21 5.60 0.78
N VAL A 127 -5.11 4.58 1.64
CA VAL A 127 -3.94 3.69 1.70
C VAL A 127 -3.70 2.97 0.37
N TRP A 128 -4.76 2.53 -0.32
CA TRP A 128 -4.63 1.99 -1.68
C TRP A 128 -4.07 3.03 -2.68
N VAL A 129 -4.49 4.30 -2.60
CA VAL A 129 -3.93 5.37 -3.45
C VAL A 129 -2.44 5.56 -3.14
N VAL A 130 -2.05 5.65 -1.86
CA VAL A 130 -0.65 5.78 -1.46
C VAL A 130 0.18 4.60 -1.99
N TYR A 131 -0.33 3.37 -1.86
CA TYR A 131 0.33 2.19 -2.43
C TYR A 131 0.52 2.32 -3.94
N ARG A 132 -0.50 2.76 -4.69
CA ARG A 132 -0.39 2.95 -6.14
C ARG A 132 0.64 4.00 -6.54
N LEU A 133 0.66 5.14 -5.84
CA LEU A 133 1.66 6.19 -6.09
C LEU A 133 3.10 5.68 -5.93
N VAL A 134 3.31 4.77 -4.96
CA VAL A 134 4.61 4.11 -4.76
C VAL A 134 4.89 3.06 -5.83
N LEU A 135 3.88 2.26 -6.20
CA LEU A 135 4.01 1.16 -7.15
C LEU A 135 4.27 1.66 -8.58
N SER A 136 3.59 2.72 -9.00
CA SER A 136 3.69 3.27 -10.35
C SER A 136 4.97 4.06 -10.59
N SER A 137 5.70 4.43 -9.52
CA SER A 137 6.95 5.17 -9.61
C SER A 137 8.19 4.28 -9.42
N SER A 138 9.09 4.32 -10.40
CA SER A 138 10.44 3.75 -10.28
C SER A 138 11.46 4.74 -9.71
N ALA A 139 11.11 6.03 -9.60
CA ALA A 139 12.03 7.08 -9.20
C ALA A 139 12.23 7.10 -7.68
N ALA A 140 13.50 6.95 -7.24
CA ALA A 140 13.86 6.97 -5.82
C ALA A 140 13.40 8.26 -5.11
N ALA A 141 13.57 9.42 -5.75
CA ALA A 141 13.16 10.71 -5.19
C ALA A 141 11.64 10.81 -4.92
N VAL A 142 10.80 10.14 -5.74
CA VAL A 142 9.35 10.10 -5.52
C VAL A 142 9.03 9.21 -4.32
N LYS A 143 9.66 8.04 -4.21
CA LYS A 143 9.48 7.14 -3.07
C LYS A 143 9.91 7.79 -1.75
N GLU A 144 11.04 8.48 -1.74
CA GLU A 144 11.53 9.23 -0.58
C GLU A 144 10.56 10.36 -0.19
N ARG A 145 10.04 11.11 -1.17
CA ARG A 145 9.01 12.12 -0.93
C ARG A 145 7.76 11.52 -0.29
N ILE A 146 7.28 10.37 -0.79
CA ILE A 146 6.12 9.69 -0.21
C ILE A 146 6.42 9.25 1.23
N ALA A 147 7.56 8.59 1.49
CA ALA A 147 7.95 8.14 2.83
C ALA A 147 8.08 9.31 3.83
N ALA A 148 8.50 10.49 3.36
CA ALA A 148 8.61 11.70 4.17
C ALA A 148 7.29 12.47 4.33
N SER A 149 6.22 12.12 3.62
CA SER A 149 4.97 12.90 3.60
C SER A 149 4.04 12.62 4.78
N ALA A 150 3.13 13.56 5.02
CA ALA A 150 2.00 13.40 5.94
C ALA A 150 1.05 12.27 5.51
N ALA A 151 0.91 11.98 4.20
CA ALA A 151 0.10 10.86 3.72
C ALA A 151 0.65 9.51 4.21
N PHE A 152 1.98 9.38 4.30
CA PHE A 152 2.59 8.16 4.83
C PHE A 152 2.41 8.06 6.36
N GLU A 153 2.46 9.17 7.10
CA GLU A 153 2.13 9.18 8.53
C GLU A 153 0.66 8.81 8.78
N ALA A 154 -0.25 9.40 8.01
CA ALA A 154 -1.67 9.06 8.05
C ALA A 154 -1.90 7.58 7.73
N LEU A 155 -1.14 6.99 6.79
CA LEU A 155 -1.18 5.55 6.50
C LEU A 155 -0.79 4.71 7.72
N ILE A 156 0.27 5.08 8.45
CA ILE A 156 0.63 4.37 9.68
C ILE A 156 -0.47 4.47 10.73
N THR A 157 -0.99 5.68 10.96
CA THR A 157 -2.08 5.93 11.91
C THR A 157 -3.33 5.14 11.55
N ALA A 158 -3.70 5.08 10.26
CA ALA A 158 -4.82 4.30 9.77
C ALA A 158 -4.60 2.79 10.02
N ALA A 159 -3.39 2.29 9.78
CA ALA A 159 -3.05 0.90 10.03
C ALA A 159 -3.10 0.53 11.52
N GLN A 160 -2.77 1.48 12.40
CA GLN A 160 -2.91 1.34 13.86
C GLN A 160 -4.38 1.36 14.29
N ALA A 161 -5.20 2.24 13.70
CA ALA A 161 -6.61 2.40 14.04
C ALA A 161 -7.50 1.24 13.54
N PHE A 162 -7.12 0.60 12.42
CA PHE A 162 -7.91 -0.46 11.79
C PHE A 162 -7.10 -1.76 11.62
N PRO A 163 -6.68 -2.41 12.72
CA PRO A 163 -5.84 -3.61 12.65
C PRO A 163 -6.56 -4.80 12.01
N ASP A 164 -7.90 -4.85 12.04
CA ASP A 164 -8.71 -5.92 11.44
C ASP A 164 -9.08 -5.66 9.96
N ALA A 165 -8.70 -4.50 9.41
CA ALA A 165 -9.00 -4.16 8.02
C ALA A 165 -8.01 -4.81 7.06
N ARG A 166 -8.28 -6.07 6.71
CA ARG A 166 -7.43 -6.91 5.82
C ARG A 166 -6.81 -6.17 4.64
N GLY A 167 -7.66 -5.52 3.83
CA GLY A 167 -7.22 -4.83 2.60
C GLY A 167 -6.28 -3.66 2.88
N LEU A 168 -6.56 -2.92 3.96
CA LEU A 168 -5.72 -1.82 4.43
C LEU A 168 -4.36 -2.36 4.89
N GLN A 169 -4.33 -3.38 5.75
CA GLN A 169 -3.09 -3.97 6.24
C GLN A 169 -2.22 -4.54 5.10
N CYS A 170 -2.81 -5.26 4.15
CA CYS A 170 -2.11 -5.72 2.95
C CYS A 170 -1.48 -4.56 2.15
N ASN A 171 -2.25 -3.49 1.90
CA ASN A 171 -1.74 -2.35 1.13
C ASN A 171 -0.65 -1.58 1.89
N CYS A 172 -0.73 -1.48 3.22
CA CYS A 172 0.35 -0.92 4.04
C CYS A 172 1.63 -1.74 3.90
N SER A 173 1.56 -3.06 4.10
CA SER A 173 2.73 -3.94 3.96
C SER A 173 3.32 -3.89 2.55
N ASN A 174 2.49 -3.90 1.50
CA ASN A 174 2.95 -3.75 0.12
C ASN A 174 3.60 -2.39 -0.15
N THR A 175 3.07 -1.31 0.45
CA THR A 175 3.70 0.02 0.40
C THR A 175 5.09 -0.02 1.01
N PHE A 176 5.26 -0.66 2.18
CA PHE A 176 6.56 -0.78 2.83
C PHE A 176 7.54 -1.59 1.99
N ILE A 177 7.13 -2.70 1.37
CA ILE A 177 7.98 -3.49 0.48
C ILE A 177 8.49 -2.62 -0.68
N CYS A 178 7.59 -1.88 -1.34
CA CYS A 178 7.95 -1.07 -2.50
C CYS A 178 8.84 0.12 -2.15
N LEU A 179 8.66 0.73 -0.97
CA LEU A 179 9.51 1.82 -0.45
C LEU A 179 10.86 1.31 0.08
N ALA A 180 10.90 0.13 0.68
CA ALA A 180 12.12 -0.47 1.23
C ALA A 180 13.13 -0.87 0.15
N PHE A 181 12.66 -1.16 -1.07
CA PHE A 181 13.49 -1.64 -2.16
C PHE A 181 14.64 -0.67 -2.49
N ASN A 182 15.88 -1.08 -2.17
CA ASN A 182 17.12 -0.34 -2.42
C ASN A 182 17.17 1.08 -1.82
N SER A 183 16.46 1.36 -0.71
CA SER A 183 16.52 2.68 -0.05
C SER A 183 16.65 2.55 1.47
N GLU A 184 17.88 2.66 1.97
CA GLU A 184 18.16 2.66 3.42
C GLU A 184 17.42 3.80 4.13
N GLN A 185 17.40 4.99 3.52
CA GLN A 185 16.68 6.15 4.04
C GLN A 185 15.18 5.87 4.18
N SER A 186 14.55 5.26 3.17
CA SER A 186 13.12 4.90 3.24
C SER A 186 12.88 3.83 4.29
N THR A 187 13.71 2.78 4.36
CA THR A 187 13.58 1.74 5.40
C THR A 187 13.73 2.30 6.81
N ALA A 188 14.67 3.21 7.04
CA ALA A 188 14.85 3.89 8.31
C ALA A 188 13.62 4.74 8.66
N LYS A 189 13.07 5.48 7.69
CA LYS A 189 11.89 6.32 7.89
C LYS A 189 10.63 5.50 8.20
N ILE A 190 10.45 4.36 7.52
CA ILE A 190 9.35 3.43 7.79
C ILE A 190 9.48 2.88 9.21
N ALA A 191 10.69 2.47 9.63
CA ALA A 191 10.93 1.96 10.97
C ALA A 191 10.70 3.03 12.06
N GLU A 192 11.26 4.24 11.87
CA GLU A 192 11.08 5.41 12.76
C GLU A 192 9.60 5.71 12.99
N LYS A 193 8.78 5.64 11.94
CA LYS A 193 7.34 5.90 12.00
C LYS A 193 6.52 4.72 12.54
N GLY A 194 7.11 3.58 12.86
CA GLY A 194 6.39 2.42 13.42
C GLY A 194 5.88 1.40 12.40
N GLY A 195 6.38 1.40 11.17
CA GLY A 195 5.95 0.45 10.13
C GLY A 195 6.23 -1.02 10.45
N MET A 196 7.25 -1.31 11.26
CA MET A 196 7.52 -2.67 11.75
C MET A 196 6.39 -3.16 12.68
N ASP A 197 5.95 -2.31 13.59
CA ASP A 197 4.86 -2.59 14.53
C ASP A 197 3.50 -2.75 13.80
N VAL A 198 3.27 -1.99 12.72
CA VAL A 198 2.15 -2.26 11.79
C VAL A 198 2.18 -3.68 11.24
N CYS A 199 3.34 -4.16 10.76
CA CYS A 199 3.46 -5.52 10.25
C CYS A 199 3.23 -6.58 11.34
N VAL A 200 3.76 -6.36 12.55
CA VAL A 200 3.56 -7.27 13.70
C VAL A 200 2.08 -7.37 14.06
N ARG A 201 1.37 -6.24 14.19
CA ARG A 201 -0.07 -6.24 14.44
C ARG A 201 -0.87 -6.91 13.33
N ALA A 202 -0.52 -6.66 12.06
CA ALA A 202 -1.17 -7.32 10.93
C ALA A 202 -1.10 -8.85 11.05
N ILE A 203 0.06 -9.39 11.46
CA ILE A 203 0.23 -10.84 11.70
C ILE A 203 -0.63 -11.31 12.89
N GLN A 204 -0.69 -10.53 13.97
CA GLN A 204 -1.46 -10.87 15.18
C GLN A 204 -2.97 -10.91 14.94
N HIS A 205 -3.50 -9.96 14.16
CA HIS A 205 -4.93 -9.84 13.89
C HIS A 205 -5.40 -10.74 12.75
N HIS A 206 -4.51 -11.08 11.81
CA HIS A 206 -4.84 -11.86 10.63
C HIS A 206 -4.18 -13.24 10.60
N THR A 207 -4.13 -13.92 11.75
CA THR A 207 -3.51 -15.26 11.88
C THR A 207 -4.14 -16.33 10.98
N ALA A 208 -5.38 -16.15 10.50
CA ALA A 208 -6.03 -17.08 9.58
C ALA A 208 -5.89 -16.70 8.10
N ASP A 209 -5.36 -15.51 7.78
CA ASP A 209 -5.28 -15.00 6.41
C ASP A 209 -3.84 -14.97 5.91
N THR A 210 -3.45 -16.04 5.22
CA THR A 210 -2.07 -16.18 4.73
C THR A 210 -1.66 -15.06 3.79
N ARG A 211 -2.59 -14.39 3.08
CA ARG A 211 -2.25 -13.27 2.21
C ARG A 211 -1.77 -12.04 2.99
N VAL A 212 -2.40 -11.73 4.12
CA VAL A 212 -1.95 -10.64 5.00
C VAL A 212 -0.62 -11.00 5.64
N MET A 213 -0.50 -12.23 6.14
CA MET A 213 0.73 -12.71 6.78
C MET A 213 1.92 -12.71 5.81
N ILE A 214 1.74 -13.18 4.58
CA ILE A 214 2.78 -13.15 3.53
C ILE A 214 3.23 -11.71 3.28
N ALA A 215 2.29 -10.77 3.07
CA ALA A 215 2.63 -9.37 2.83
C ALA A 215 3.40 -8.76 4.03
N ALA A 216 2.95 -9.04 5.25
CA ALA A 216 3.62 -8.57 6.47
C ALA A 216 5.02 -9.20 6.64
N PHE A 217 5.19 -10.49 6.37
CA PHE A 217 6.49 -11.16 6.44
C PHE A 217 7.46 -10.60 5.39
N ASP A 218 7.01 -10.43 4.14
CA ASP A 218 7.82 -9.83 3.07
C ASP A 218 8.23 -8.40 3.46
N ALA A 219 7.33 -7.60 4.04
CA ALA A 219 7.63 -6.27 4.55
C ALA A 219 8.67 -6.29 5.67
N LEU A 220 8.52 -7.18 6.66
CA LEU A 220 9.50 -7.34 7.74
C LEU A 220 10.89 -7.72 7.19
N SER A 221 10.96 -8.67 6.25
CA SER A 221 12.23 -9.03 5.63
C SER A 221 12.83 -7.86 4.84
N ALA A 222 12.00 -7.10 4.11
CA ALA A 222 12.47 -5.96 3.34
C ALA A 222 13.04 -4.85 4.25
N LEU A 223 12.37 -4.58 5.37
CA LEU A 223 12.82 -3.61 6.36
C LEU A 223 14.09 -4.07 7.08
N CYS A 224 14.21 -5.35 7.45
CA CYS A 224 15.39 -5.86 8.15
C CYS A 224 16.60 -6.11 7.24
N TYR A 225 16.43 -6.13 5.92
CA TYR A 225 17.50 -6.47 4.98
C TYR A 225 18.73 -5.56 5.15
N ARG A 226 19.88 -6.17 5.43
CA ARG A 226 21.19 -5.52 5.63
C ARG A 226 21.24 -4.49 6.76
N SER A 227 20.32 -4.56 7.74
CA SER A 227 20.31 -3.64 8.89
C SER A 227 20.25 -4.39 10.22
N LEU A 228 21.39 -4.40 10.91
CA LEU A 228 21.49 -4.98 12.24
C LEU A 228 20.59 -4.25 13.24
N VAL A 229 20.54 -2.92 13.18
CA VAL A 229 19.71 -2.10 14.08
C VAL A 229 18.24 -2.50 13.95
N ARG A 230 17.72 -2.61 12.73
CA ARG A 230 16.32 -3.02 12.51
C ARG A 230 16.08 -4.49 12.84
N CYS A 231 17.06 -5.37 12.67
CA CYS A 231 16.97 -6.74 13.18
C CYS A 231 16.84 -6.77 14.71
N GLN A 232 17.63 -5.95 15.42
CA GLN A 232 17.59 -5.84 16.89
C GLN A 232 16.29 -5.17 17.37
N ASP A 233 15.75 -4.21 16.61
CA ASP A 233 14.45 -3.64 16.92
C ASP A 233 13.32 -4.65 16.69
N LEU A 234 13.43 -5.51 15.67
CA LEU A 234 12.48 -6.58 15.42
C LEU A 234 12.47 -7.59 16.58
N GLU A 235 13.64 -7.92 17.13
CA GLU A 235 13.78 -8.81 18.31
C GLU A 235 13.02 -8.30 19.53
N LYS A 236 12.96 -6.98 19.73
CA LYS A 236 12.22 -6.37 20.86
C LYS A 236 10.70 -6.51 20.72
N THR A 237 10.21 -7.06 19.61
CA THR A 237 8.79 -7.29 19.33
C THR A 237 8.47 -8.79 19.36
N ALA A 238 7.18 -9.14 19.27
CA ALA A 238 6.76 -10.54 19.13
C ALA A 238 6.93 -11.12 17.70
N ALA A 239 7.58 -10.39 16.78
CA ALA A 239 7.59 -10.74 15.35
C ALA A 239 8.12 -12.15 15.06
N LEU A 240 9.26 -12.54 15.65
CA LEU A 240 9.89 -13.82 15.34
C LEU A 240 9.08 -15.01 15.86
N ASP A 241 8.49 -14.89 17.05
CA ASP A 241 7.54 -15.87 17.58
C ASP A 241 6.32 -16.00 16.68
N LEU A 242 5.78 -14.88 16.19
CA LEU A 242 4.62 -14.86 15.32
C LEU A 242 4.94 -15.45 13.93
N VAL A 243 6.13 -15.21 13.40
CA VAL A 243 6.59 -15.84 12.15
C VAL A 243 6.65 -17.35 12.30
N VAL A 244 7.29 -17.84 13.36
CA VAL A 244 7.39 -19.28 13.66
C VAL A 244 6.01 -19.90 13.87
N LYS A 245 5.14 -19.28 14.67
CA LYS A 245 3.77 -19.75 14.89
C LYS A 245 2.96 -19.76 13.60
N GLY A 246 3.09 -18.72 12.77
CA GLY A 246 2.43 -18.65 11.48
C GLY A 246 2.86 -19.75 10.53
N MET A 247 4.16 -20.03 10.46
CA MET A 247 4.70 -21.17 9.70
C MET A 247 4.16 -22.51 10.21
N GLN A 248 4.06 -22.70 11.53
CA GLN A 248 3.51 -23.92 12.11
C GLN A 248 2.00 -24.08 11.81
N GLN A 249 1.23 -23.01 11.95
CA GLN A 249 -0.23 -23.01 11.74
C GLN A 249 -0.60 -23.27 10.28
N HIS A 250 0.17 -22.75 9.33
CA HIS A 250 -0.10 -22.87 7.90
C HIS A 250 0.98 -23.66 7.18
N SER A 251 1.29 -24.84 7.73
CA SER A 251 2.31 -25.75 7.19
C SER A 251 2.04 -26.18 5.74
N ALA A 252 0.79 -26.14 5.28
CA ALA A 252 0.40 -26.48 3.93
C ALA A 252 0.57 -25.34 2.90
N ASP A 253 0.76 -24.08 3.32
CA ASP A 253 0.92 -22.94 2.41
C ASP A 253 2.41 -22.76 2.05
N ALA A 254 2.81 -23.26 0.87
CA ALA A 254 4.19 -23.21 0.40
C ALA A 254 4.75 -21.77 0.33
N LYS A 255 3.91 -20.77 0.01
CA LYS A 255 4.37 -19.39 -0.11
C LYS A 255 4.60 -18.77 1.25
N LEU A 256 3.71 -19.03 2.22
CA LEU A 256 3.95 -18.59 3.60
C LEU A 256 5.21 -19.24 4.18
N GLN A 257 5.43 -20.54 3.93
CA GLN A 257 6.65 -21.22 4.36
C GLN A 257 7.91 -20.59 3.75
N GLU A 258 7.89 -20.32 2.44
CA GLU A 258 8.98 -19.65 1.74
C GLU A 258 9.33 -18.31 2.38
N VAL A 259 8.32 -17.45 2.57
CA VAL A 259 8.53 -16.10 3.08
C VAL A 259 8.89 -16.12 4.57
N GLY A 260 8.35 -17.05 5.35
CA GLY A 260 8.78 -17.29 6.73
C GLY A 260 10.27 -17.65 6.82
N CYS A 261 10.75 -18.57 5.97
CA CYS A 261 12.19 -18.86 5.86
C CYS A 261 13.00 -17.61 5.44
N VAL A 262 12.45 -16.76 4.57
CA VAL A 262 13.11 -15.51 4.16
C VAL A 262 13.29 -14.56 5.34
N VAL A 263 12.25 -14.32 6.16
CA VAL A 263 12.35 -13.45 7.35
C VAL A 263 13.41 -13.97 8.32
N LEU A 264 13.31 -15.26 8.69
CA LEU A 264 14.23 -15.88 9.64
C LEU A 264 15.68 -15.85 9.13
N GLY A 265 15.89 -16.12 7.84
CA GLY A 265 17.21 -16.07 7.22
C GLY A 265 17.76 -14.64 7.09
N THR A 266 16.91 -13.64 6.84
CA THR A 266 17.33 -12.23 6.79
C THR A 266 17.85 -11.77 8.16
N VAL A 267 17.15 -12.12 9.25
CA VAL A 267 17.59 -11.77 10.60
C VAL A 267 18.85 -12.56 10.99
N ALA A 268 18.87 -13.87 10.71
CA ALA A 268 20.01 -14.74 11.01
C ALA A 268 21.27 -14.47 10.16
N ALA A 269 21.17 -13.66 9.10
CA ALA A 269 22.33 -13.22 8.32
C ALA A 269 23.32 -12.40 9.17
N HIS A 270 22.86 -11.78 10.24
CA HIS A 270 23.71 -11.13 11.23
C HIS A 270 24.13 -12.14 12.32
N GLN A 271 25.44 -12.37 12.46
CA GLN A 271 25.98 -13.41 13.36
C GLN A 271 25.48 -13.28 14.81
N VAL A 272 25.36 -12.06 15.32
CA VAL A 272 24.89 -11.77 16.68
C VAL A 272 23.42 -12.17 16.89
N MET A 273 22.63 -12.25 15.82
CA MET A 273 21.20 -12.58 15.88
C MET A 273 20.95 -14.08 15.80
N LYS A 274 21.92 -14.90 15.34
CA LYS A 274 21.73 -16.34 15.11
C LYS A 274 21.26 -17.10 16.35
N THR A 275 21.87 -16.85 17.51
CA THR A 275 21.51 -17.53 18.76
C THR A 275 20.09 -17.19 19.18
N MET A 276 19.69 -15.92 19.03
CA MET A 276 18.35 -15.47 19.34
C MET A 276 17.31 -16.08 18.40
N VAL A 277 17.55 -16.04 17.08
CA VAL A 277 16.65 -16.66 16.09
C VAL A 277 16.47 -18.16 16.38
N ARG A 278 17.54 -18.86 16.78
CA ARG A 278 17.45 -20.25 17.25
C ARG A 278 16.58 -20.40 18.49
N GLY A 279 16.67 -19.48 19.44
CA GLY A 279 15.86 -19.44 20.67
C GLY A 279 14.35 -19.39 20.41
N HIS A 280 13.92 -18.76 19.32
CA HIS A 280 12.50 -18.72 18.89
C HIS A 280 12.01 -20.02 18.21
N GLY A 281 12.83 -21.08 18.14
CA GLY A 281 12.45 -22.34 17.50
C GLY A 281 12.52 -22.31 15.97
N ALA A 282 13.17 -21.30 15.39
CA ALA A 282 13.28 -21.11 13.94
C ALA A 282 13.82 -22.34 13.20
N VAL A 283 14.83 -23.01 13.75
CA VAL A 283 15.46 -24.20 13.11
C VAL A 283 14.43 -25.32 12.90
N SER A 284 13.62 -25.61 13.92
CA SER A 284 12.59 -26.64 13.82
C SER A 284 11.52 -26.26 12.80
N ALA A 285 11.07 -25.00 12.81
CA ALA A 285 10.08 -24.49 11.86
C ALA A 285 10.59 -24.55 10.41
N ILE A 286 11.85 -24.16 10.16
CA ILE A 286 12.46 -24.21 8.82
C ILE A 286 12.61 -25.66 8.34
N CYS A 287 13.07 -26.57 9.20
CA CYS A 287 13.16 -27.99 8.83
C CYS A 287 11.78 -28.59 8.52
N ALA A 288 10.77 -28.28 9.33
CA ALA A 288 9.40 -28.72 9.09
C ALA A 288 8.84 -28.16 7.76
N ALA A 289 9.12 -26.89 7.45
CA ALA A 289 8.74 -26.27 6.18
C ALA A 289 9.36 -27.00 4.97
N MET A 290 10.66 -27.30 5.03
CA MET A 290 11.37 -28.03 3.98
C MET A 290 10.87 -29.47 3.82
N GLN A 291 10.47 -30.13 4.92
CA GLN A 291 9.90 -31.48 4.91
C GLN A 291 8.47 -31.51 4.36
N ALA A 292 7.65 -30.50 4.68
CA ALA A 292 6.27 -30.39 4.20
C ALA A 292 6.22 -30.04 2.70
N HIS A 293 7.23 -29.35 2.16
CA HIS A 293 7.28 -28.90 0.77
C HIS A 293 8.55 -29.38 0.03
N PRO A 294 8.76 -30.70 -0.11
CA PRO A 294 10.02 -31.26 -0.65
C PRO A 294 10.25 -30.92 -2.13
N THR A 295 9.18 -30.59 -2.87
CA THR A 295 9.25 -30.20 -4.29
C THR A 295 9.39 -28.68 -4.49
N SER A 296 9.23 -27.88 -3.43
CA SER A 296 9.34 -26.42 -3.53
C SER A 296 10.79 -25.97 -3.47
N VAL A 297 11.35 -25.67 -4.64
CA VAL A 297 12.71 -25.14 -4.78
C VAL A 297 12.91 -23.87 -3.96
N LEU A 298 11.90 -23.00 -3.88
CA LEU A 298 11.98 -21.74 -3.15
C LEU A 298 12.02 -21.97 -1.62
N VAL A 299 11.20 -22.87 -1.08
CA VAL A 299 11.25 -23.24 0.34
C VAL A 299 12.59 -23.89 0.68
N ALA A 300 13.06 -24.84 -0.14
CA ALA A 300 14.34 -25.50 0.08
C ALA A 300 15.51 -24.51 0.04
N LYS A 301 15.57 -23.62 -0.97
CA LYS A 301 16.60 -22.60 -1.12
C LYS A 301 16.61 -21.62 0.06
N ASN A 302 15.45 -21.06 0.41
CA ASN A 302 15.36 -20.06 1.46
C ASN A 302 15.56 -20.67 2.85
N GLY A 303 15.08 -21.90 3.07
CA GLY A 303 15.33 -22.67 4.29
C GLY A 303 16.81 -23.00 4.48
N ALA A 304 17.49 -23.53 3.45
CA ALA A 304 18.93 -23.79 3.51
C ALA A 304 19.75 -22.52 3.77
N ARG A 305 19.39 -21.41 3.13
CA ARG A 305 20.02 -20.09 3.39
C ARG A 305 19.79 -19.63 4.83
N ALA A 306 18.62 -19.87 5.41
CA ALA A 306 18.34 -19.49 6.79
C ALA A 306 19.10 -20.36 7.82
N LEU A 307 19.51 -21.58 7.44
CA LEU A 307 20.23 -22.52 8.31
C LEU A 307 21.77 -22.38 8.25
N SER A 308 22.33 -21.70 7.24
CA SER A 308 23.78 -21.47 7.10
C SER A 308 24.31 -20.40 8.07
#